data_AF-A0A924YQA8-F1
#
_entry.id   AF-A0A924YQA8-F1
#
_cell.length_a   1.000
_cell.length_b   1.000
_cell.length_c   1.000
_cell.angle_alpha   90.00
_cell.angle_beta   90.00
_cell.angle_gamma   90.00
#
_symmetry.space_group_name_H-M   'P 1'
#
loop_
_entity.id
_entity.type
_entity.pdbx_description
1 polymer ?
#
loop_
_entity_poly.entity_id
_entity_poly.type
_entity_poly.pdbx_seq_one_letter_code
_entity_poly.pdbx_strand_id
1 'polypeptide(L)'
;MTSPQQEKFAVALRVPSREPPPGQLKHAQPRNEYWGFVTDPPRLGELQGKRIDLYLHQQALDTSTPAGRAMFQMLGVFAEFERSMIQERVKSGLARARAKGVTLGRRKVHPKVEGRIRDLASSGMGKLKIGKTLGVGTSVVQRVLAV
;
A
#
# COMPACT_ATOMS: atom_id res chain seq x y z
N MET A 1 -7.59 -21.97 20.34
CA MET A 1 -7.47 -21.37 18.98
C MET A 1 -8.49 -20.25 18.90
N THR A 2 -8.11 -19.04 19.28
CA THR A 2 -8.97 -17.86 19.27
C THR A 2 -8.87 -17.19 17.91
N SER A 3 -9.96 -17.22 17.14
CA SER A 3 -10.11 -16.49 15.88
C SER A 3 -9.84 -15.00 16.11
N PRO A 4 -9.10 -14.30 15.23
CA PRO A 4 -8.95 -12.85 15.35
C PRO A 4 -10.31 -12.20 15.04
N GLN A 5 -10.95 -11.59 16.04
CA GLN A 5 -12.05 -10.66 15.79
C GLN A 5 -11.52 -9.53 14.90
N GLN A 6 -11.93 -9.51 13.64
CA GLN A 6 -11.65 -8.38 12.75
C GLN A 6 -12.54 -7.21 13.16
N GLU A 7 -11.93 -6.19 13.77
CA GLU A 7 -12.59 -4.92 14.08
C GLU A 7 -12.93 -4.18 12.79
N LYS A 8 -14.23 -4.07 12.53
CA LYS A 8 -14.82 -3.37 11.40
C LYS A 8 -14.81 -1.86 11.70
N PHE A 9 -14.02 -1.08 10.97
CA PHE A 9 -14.08 0.38 11.01
C PHE A 9 -15.14 0.86 10.02
N ALA A 10 -16.36 1.13 10.51
CA ALA A 10 -17.43 1.73 9.71
C ALA A 10 -17.36 3.26 9.82
N VAL A 11 -17.06 3.93 8.69
CA VAL A 11 -17.09 5.39 8.58
C VAL A 11 -18.39 5.79 7.92
N ALA A 12 -19.26 6.49 8.65
CA ALA A 12 -20.50 7.04 8.12
C ALA A 12 -20.28 8.50 7.68
N LEU A 13 -20.46 8.79 6.40
CA LEU A 13 -20.46 10.17 5.89
C LEU A 13 -21.85 10.77 6.09
N ARG A 14 -21.95 11.84 6.88
CA ARG A 14 -23.21 12.55 7.09
C ARG A 14 -23.41 13.56 5.96
N VAL A 15 -24.37 13.31 5.08
CA VAL A 15 -24.80 14.24 4.02
C VAL A 15 -25.93 15.13 4.57
N PRO A 16 -25.95 16.45 4.33
CA PRO A 16 -27.05 17.31 4.77
C PRO A 16 -28.38 16.88 4.13
N SER A 17 -29.43 16.85 4.96
CA SER A 17 -30.75 16.27 4.69
C SER A 17 -31.41 16.82 3.42
N ARG A 18 -31.72 15.96 2.44
CA ARG A 18 -32.79 16.17 1.47
C ARG A 18 -33.93 15.23 1.86
N GLU A 19 -35.10 15.78 2.14
CA GLU A 19 -36.29 14.96 2.43
C GLU A 19 -36.58 14.00 1.26
N PRO A 20 -36.93 12.73 1.55
CA PRO A 20 -37.32 11.80 0.51
C PRO A 20 -38.69 12.18 -0.07
N PRO A 21 -38.91 11.99 -1.39
CA PRO A 21 -40.21 12.28 -2.00
C PRO A 21 -41.32 11.40 -1.40
N PRO A 22 -42.53 11.95 -1.20
CA PRO A 22 -43.63 11.25 -0.54
C PRO A 22 -44.09 10.04 -1.36
N GLY A 23 -44.21 8.87 -0.71
CA GLY A 23 -44.87 7.69 -1.29
C GLY A 23 -44.05 6.38 -1.32
N GLN A 24 -42.79 6.35 -0.87
CA GLN A 24 -41.99 5.11 -0.84
C GLN A 24 -41.67 4.67 0.59
N LEU A 25 -42.63 4.02 1.25
CA LEU A 25 -42.39 3.25 2.47
C LEU A 25 -42.84 1.81 2.26
N LYS A 26 -42.04 0.99 1.57
CA LYS A 26 -42.11 -0.47 1.68
C LYS A 26 -40.71 -1.07 1.62
N HIS A 27 -40.25 -1.54 2.78
CA HIS A 27 -39.24 -2.59 2.96
C HIS A 27 -38.09 -2.59 1.92
N ALA A 28 -37.08 -1.74 2.13
CA ALA A 28 -35.82 -1.85 1.42
C ALA A 28 -34.79 -2.50 2.36
N GLN A 29 -34.39 -3.75 2.09
CA GLN A 29 -33.09 -4.23 2.53
C GLN A 29 -32.01 -3.27 1.98
N PRO A 30 -31.02 -2.86 2.79
CA PRO A 30 -30.01 -1.91 2.34
C PRO A 30 -29.16 -2.53 1.22
N ARG A 31 -29.40 -2.10 -0.02
CA ARG A 31 -28.75 -2.54 -1.26
C ARG A 31 -27.34 -1.92 -1.44
N ASN A 32 -26.62 -1.68 -0.34
CA ASN A 32 -25.40 -0.84 -0.33
C ASN A 32 -24.30 -1.32 0.65
N GLU A 33 -24.19 -2.62 0.93
CA GLU A 33 -22.95 -3.18 1.50
C GLU A 33 -21.87 -3.31 0.42
N TYR A 34 -21.17 -2.20 0.16
CA TYR A 34 -19.91 -2.22 -0.57
C TYR A 34 -18.77 -2.44 0.42
N TRP A 35 -18.31 -3.69 0.54
CA TRP A 35 -17.07 -4.03 1.25
C TRP A 35 -15.86 -3.72 0.35
N GLY A 36 -15.55 -2.44 0.20
CA GLY A 36 -14.32 -1.98 -0.46
C GLY A 36 -13.22 -1.72 0.55
N PHE A 37 -12.03 -2.27 0.34
CA PHE A 37 -10.83 -1.79 1.05
C PHE A 37 -10.58 -0.34 0.65
N VAL A 38 -10.79 0.59 1.57
CA VAL A 38 -10.36 1.98 1.39
C VAL A 38 -8.83 1.97 1.56
N THR A 39 -8.11 1.87 0.45
CA THR A 39 -6.64 1.87 0.46
C THR A 39 -6.07 3.24 0.79
N ASP A 40 -6.81 4.30 0.46
CA ASP A 40 -6.45 5.70 0.70
C ASP A 40 -7.67 6.47 1.20
N PRO A 41 -7.89 6.56 2.53
CA PRO A 41 -8.97 7.40 3.05
C PRO A 41 -8.69 8.88 2.74
N PRO A 42 -9.75 9.67 2.43
CA PRO A 42 -9.59 11.08 2.11
C PRO A 42 -8.94 11.82 3.28
N ARG A 43 -8.03 12.75 2.97
CA ARG A 43 -7.38 13.56 4.00
C ARG A 43 -8.39 14.52 4.60
N LEU A 44 -8.25 14.85 5.89
CA LEU A 44 -9.15 15.78 6.56
C LEU A 44 -9.24 17.14 5.82
N GLY A 45 -8.13 17.63 5.28
CA GLY A 45 -8.12 18.88 4.49
C GLY A 45 -8.96 18.80 3.20
N GLU A 46 -9.05 17.63 2.57
CA GLU A 46 -9.88 17.40 1.38
C GLU A 46 -11.37 17.39 1.74
N LEU A 47 -11.72 16.82 2.90
CA LEU A 47 -13.08 16.83 3.42
C LEU A 47 -13.52 18.22 3.86
N GLN A 48 -12.64 18.95 4.56
CA GLN A 48 -12.88 20.33 4.98
C GLN A 48 -13.07 21.28 3.79
N GLY A 49 -12.23 21.14 2.75
CA GLY A 49 -12.38 21.92 1.51
C GLY A 49 -13.72 21.68 0.80
N LYS A 50 -14.34 20.52 1.03
CA LYS A 50 -15.66 20.14 0.51
C LYS A 50 -16.81 20.37 1.51
N ARG A 51 -16.52 20.93 2.70
CA ARG A 51 -17.48 21.11 3.81
C ARG A 51 -18.17 19.80 4.24
N ILE A 52 -17.40 18.72 4.30
CA ILE A 52 -17.86 17.40 4.75
C ILE A 52 -17.28 17.13 6.14
N ASP A 53 -18.15 16.87 7.10
CA ASP A 53 -17.77 16.43 8.44
C ASP A 53 -17.79 14.90 8.54
N LEU A 54 -16.82 14.39 9.29
CA LEU A 54 -16.65 12.99 9.64
C LEU A 54 -17.24 12.68 11.02
N TYR A 55 -18.07 11.64 11.09
CA TYR A 55 -18.58 11.09 12.34
C TYR A 55 -18.17 9.62 12.48
N LEU A 56 -17.35 9.31 13.47
CA LEU A 56 -16.96 7.94 13.80
C LEU A 56 -17.88 7.40 14.89
N HIS A 57 -18.71 6.43 14.54
CA HIS A 57 -19.75 5.91 15.44
C HIS A 57 -19.17 5.16 16.65
N GLN A 58 -18.13 4.35 16.45
CA GLN A 58 -17.54 3.54 17.53
C GLN A 58 -16.76 4.38 18.55
N GLN A 59 -16.09 5.43 18.08
CA GLN A 59 -15.28 6.32 18.90
C GLN A 59 -16.06 7.56 19.36
N ALA A 60 -17.35 7.67 18.99
CA ALA A 60 -18.20 8.84 19.21
C ALA A 60 -17.52 10.17 18.83
N LEU A 61 -16.73 10.17 17.76
CA LEU A 61 -15.90 11.31 17.36
C LEU A 61 -16.59 12.08 16.23
N ASP A 62 -16.96 13.33 16.52
CA ASP A 62 -17.61 14.24 15.58
C ASP A 62 -16.73 15.43 15.23
N THR A 63 -16.23 15.45 13.98
CA THR A 63 -15.38 16.54 13.47
C THR A 63 -16.15 17.82 13.10
N SER A 64 -17.49 17.85 13.22
CA SER A 64 -18.24 19.11 13.16
C SER A 64 -17.97 20.00 14.39
N THR A 65 -17.56 19.41 15.52
CA THR A 65 -17.22 20.12 16.75
C THR A 65 -15.76 20.58 16.78
N PRO A 66 -15.42 21.74 17.39
CA PRO A 66 -14.03 22.16 17.55
C PRO A 66 -13.17 21.13 18.30
N ALA A 67 -13.74 20.50 19.34
CA ALA A 67 -13.06 19.47 20.12
C ALA A 67 -12.78 18.21 19.29
N GLY A 68 -13.75 17.72 18.51
CA GLY A 68 -13.56 16.56 17.65
C GLY A 68 -12.57 16.81 16.51
N ARG A 69 -12.50 18.02 15.95
CA ARG A 69 -11.43 18.39 15.01
C ARG A 69 -10.04 18.32 15.63
N ALA A 70 -9.87 18.89 16.83
CA ALA A 70 -8.61 18.86 17.54
C ALA A 70 -8.18 17.42 17.87
N MET A 71 -9.12 16.59 18.33
CA MET A 71 -8.87 15.17 18.61
C MET A 71 -8.48 14.41 17.34
N PHE A 72 -9.19 14.63 16.22
CA PHE A 72 -8.84 13.98 14.95
C PHE A 72 -7.45 14.39 14.45
N GLN A 73 -7.08 15.66 14.59
CA GLN A 73 -5.73 16.13 14.26
C GLN A 73 -4.67 15.47 15.14
N MET A 74 -4.92 15.33 16.45
CA MET A 74 -4.03 14.62 17.36
C MET A 74 -3.85 13.15 16.97
N LEU A 75 -4.93 12.47 16.56
CA LEU A 75 -4.85 11.10 16.02
C LEU A 75 -4.00 11.05 14.74
N GLY A 76 -4.06 12.09 13.90
CA GLY A 76 -3.16 12.24 12.75
C GLY A 76 -1.68 12.32 13.16
N VAL A 77 -1.36 13.09 14.20
CA VAL A 77 0.01 13.18 14.75
C VAL A 77 0.48 11.81 15.26
N PHE A 78 -0.37 11.08 15.97
CA PHE A 78 -0.03 9.72 16.43
C PHE A 78 0.19 8.74 15.27
N ALA A 79 -0.65 8.80 14.23
CA ALA A 79 -0.49 7.97 13.04
C ALA A 79 0.85 8.24 12.33
N GLU A 80 1.27 9.51 12.24
CA GLU A 80 2.59 9.86 11.70
C GLU A 80 3.74 9.36 12.59
N PHE A 81 3.60 9.52 13.91
CA PHE A 81 4.57 9.02 14.87
C PHE A 81 4.76 7.50 14.76
N GLU A 82 3.68 6.72 14.77
CA GLU A 82 3.74 5.27 14.61
C GLU A 82 4.38 4.86 13.28
N ARG A 83 4.01 5.54 12.19
CA ARG A 83 4.63 5.32 10.87
C ARG A 83 6.13 5.58 10.91
N SER A 84 6.55 6.65 11.58
CA SER A 84 7.98 6.99 11.70
C SER A 84 8.76 5.93 12.48
N MET A 85 8.19 5.41 13.58
CA MET A 85 8.79 4.33 14.36
C MET A 85 8.92 3.03 13.55
N ILE A 86 7.91 2.67 12.76
CA ILE A 86 7.97 1.50 11.88
C ILE A 86 9.08 1.66 10.85
N GLN A 87 9.19 2.84 10.23
CA GLN A 87 10.24 3.13 9.25
C GLN A 87 11.64 3.03 9.87
N GLU A 88 11.83 3.57 11.07
CA GLU A 88 13.10 3.47 11.80
C GLU A 88 13.46 2.01 12.07
N ARG A 89 12.51 1.20 12.53
CA ARG A 89 12.71 -0.23 12.75
C ARG A 89 13.13 -0.95 11.47
N VAL A 90 12.47 -0.68 10.34
CA VAL A 90 12.84 -1.25 9.04
C VAL A 90 14.25 -0.83 8.64
N LYS A 91 14.59 0.46 8.73
CA LYS A 91 15.93 0.97 8.44
C LYS A 91 17.00 0.28 9.29
N SER A 92 16.75 0.12 10.60
CA SER A 92 17.66 -0.60 11.51
C SER A 92 17.84 -2.06 11.08
N GLY A 93 16.77 -2.73 10.67
CA GLY A 93 16.80 -4.11 10.19
C GLY A 93 17.61 -4.26 8.90
N LEU A 94 17.40 -3.36 7.94
CA LEU A 94 18.17 -3.32 6.70
C LEU A 94 19.66 -3.04 6.96
N ALA A 95 19.98 -2.13 7.89
CA ALA A 95 21.36 -1.85 8.28
C ALA A 95 22.03 -3.10 8.87
N ARG A 96 21.37 -3.82 9.78
CA ARG A 96 21.87 -5.10 10.32
C ARG A 96 22.06 -6.16 9.24
N ALA A 97 21.13 -6.27 8.29
CA ALA A 97 21.24 -7.21 7.18
C ALA A 97 22.45 -6.90 6.27
N ARG A 98 22.67 -5.61 5.96
CA ARG A 98 23.84 -5.14 5.21
C ARG A 98 25.15 -5.45 5.93
N ALA A 99 25.21 -5.20 7.25
CA ALA A 99 26.38 -5.50 8.06
C ALA A 99 26.72 -7.00 8.09
N LYS A 100 25.71 -7.87 8.00
CA LYS A 100 25.88 -9.33 7.85
C LYS A 100 26.22 -9.78 6.42
N GLY A 101 26.40 -8.86 5.47
CA GLY A 101 26.70 -9.16 4.08
C GLY A 101 25.51 -9.67 3.26
N VAL A 102 24.27 -9.51 3.74
CA VAL A 102 23.08 -9.93 2.99
C VAL A 102 22.86 -8.97 1.81
N THR A 103 22.86 -9.50 0.60
CA THR A 103 22.50 -8.75 -0.62
C THR A 103 21.00 -8.47 -0.62
N LEU A 104 20.63 -7.22 -0.36
CA LEU A 104 19.25 -6.75 -0.41
C LEU A 104 18.79 -6.48 -1.84
N GLY A 105 17.49 -6.63 -2.11
CA GLY A 105 16.88 -6.34 -3.41
C GLY A 105 16.82 -7.55 -4.34
N ARG A 106 16.61 -7.29 -5.64
CA ARG A 106 16.45 -8.36 -6.64
C ARG A 106 17.73 -9.18 -6.77
N ARG A 107 17.62 -10.49 -6.57
CA ARG A 107 18.74 -11.42 -6.74
C ARG A 107 19.31 -11.31 -8.15
N LYS A 108 20.63 -11.11 -8.25
CA LYS A 108 21.35 -11.16 -9.52
C LYS A 108 21.35 -12.58 -10.07
N VAL A 109 21.56 -12.71 -11.37
CA VAL A 109 21.70 -14.02 -12.01
C VAL A 109 22.97 -14.69 -11.49
N HIS A 110 22.96 -16.02 -11.39
CA HIS A 110 24.07 -16.75 -10.80
C HIS A 110 25.38 -16.49 -11.57
N PRO A 111 26.53 -16.27 -10.91
CA PRO A 111 27.79 -15.94 -11.57
C PRO A 111 28.21 -16.94 -12.67
N LYS A 112 27.94 -18.24 -12.46
CA LYS A 112 28.14 -19.28 -13.49
C LYS A 112 27.38 -19.01 -14.79
N VAL A 113 26.14 -18.52 -14.70
CA VAL A 113 25.33 -18.21 -15.88
C VAL A 113 25.85 -16.94 -16.55
N GLU A 114 26.32 -15.95 -15.78
CA GLU A 114 26.98 -14.77 -16.35
C GLU A 114 28.27 -15.13 -17.09
N GLY A 115 29.07 -16.06 -16.56
CA GLY A 115 30.25 -16.61 -17.25
C GLY A 115 29.87 -17.24 -18.60
N ARG A 116 28.90 -18.16 -18.59
CA ARG A 116 28.41 -18.79 -19.82
C ARG A 116 27.85 -17.80 -20.85
N ILE A 117 27.22 -16.70 -20.40
CA ILE A 117 26.77 -15.63 -21.30
C ILE A 117 27.97 -14.98 -22.00
N ARG A 118 29.05 -14.68 -21.27
CA ARG A 118 30.27 -14.07 -21.84
C ARG A 118 30.99 -15.03 -22.79
N ASP A 119 31.10 -16.31 -22.41
CA ASP A 119 31.73 -17.34 -23.24
C ASP A 119 30.99 -17.49 -24.58
N LEU A 120 29.66 -17.65 -24.55
CA LEU A 120 28.85 -17.76 -25.77
C LEU A 120 28.85 -16.47 -26.61
N ALA A 121 28.96 -15.30 -25.97
CA ALA A 121 29.11 -14.05 -26.69
C ALA A 121 30.47 -13.97 -27.40
N SER A 122 31.56 -14.38 -26.74
CA SER A 122 32.89 -14.43 -27.35
C SER A 122 32.99 -15.45 -28.50
N SER A 123 32.19 -16.52 -28.46
CA SER A 123 32.06 -17.46 -29.58
C SER A 123 31.18 -16.93 -30.73
N GLY A 124 30.80 -15.65 -30.72
CA GLY A 124 30.03 -15.00 -31.78
C GLY A 124 28.52 -15.29 -31.76
N MET A 125 27.98 -15.87 -30.68
CA MET A 125 26.55 -16.17 -30.61
C MET A 125 25.71 -14.89 -30.41
N GLY A 126 24.64 -14.75 -31.20
CA GLY A 126 23.72 -13.61 -31.07
C GLY A 126 22.98 -13.57 -29.73
N LYS A 127 22.81 -12.37 -29.18
CA LYS A 127 22.23 -12.11 -27.83
C LYS A 127 20.87 -12.79 -27.59
N LEU A 128 19.99 -12.81 -28.60
CA LEU A 128 18.68 -13.49 -28.52
C LEU A 128 18.81 -15.01 -28.40
N LYS A 129 19.78 -15.59 -29.14
CA LYS A 129 20.04 -17.02 -29.14
C LYS A 129 20.64 -17.47 -27.80
N ILE A 130 21.57 -16.68 -27.25
CA ILE A 130 22.13 -16.89 -25.89
C ILE A 130 21.02 -16.96 -24.84
N GLY A 131 20.08 -16.01 -24.86
CA GLY A 131 18.95 -15.98 -23.92
C GLY A 131 18.09 -17.23 -23.99
N LYS A 132 17.73 -17.68 -25.20
CA LYS A 132 16.98 -18.92 -25.40
C LYS A 132 17.76 -20.15 -24.94
N THR A 133 19.03 -20.27 -25.31
CA THR A 133 19.88 -21.41 -24.97
C THR A 133 20.12 -21.57 -23.46
N LEU A 134 20.24 -20.45 -22.74
CA LEU A 134 20.49 -20.45 -21.29
C LEU A 134 19.21 -20.29 -20.45
N GLY A 135 18.04 -20.15 -21.08
CA GLY A 135 16.76 -19.94 -20.38
C GLY A 135 16.68 -18.61 -19.60
N VAL A 136 17.42 -17.59 -20.04
CA VAL A 136 17.47 -16.27 -19.39
C VAL A 136 16.83 -15.19 -20.27
N GLY A 137 16.13 -14.25 -19.64
CA GLY A 137 15.57 -13.11 -20.36
C GLY A 137 16.63 -12.31 -21.12
N THR A 138 16.28 -11.78 -22.29
CA THR A 138 17.19 -11.01 -23.16
C THR A 138 17.79 -9.79 -22.46
N SER A 139 17.04 -9.17 -21.55
CA SER A 139 17.50 -8.06 -20.69
C SER A 139 18.62 -8.44 -19.74
N VAL A 140 18.68 -9.71 -19.29
CA VAL A 140 19.80 -10.23 -18.49
C VAL A 140 21.06 -10.30 -19.36
N VAL A 141 20.93 -10.88 -20.56
CA VAL A 141 22.06 -11.02 -21.50
C VAL A 141 22.63 -9.65 -21.86
N GLN A 142 21.76 -8.69 -22.20
CA GLN A 142 22.18 -7.31 -22.49
C GLN A 142 22.89 -6.66 -21.30
N ARG A 143 22.33 -6.77 -20.09
CA ARG A 143 22.93 -6.19 -18.88
C ARG A 143 24.31 -6.79 -18.57
N VAL A 144 24.49 -8.09 -18.76
CA VAL A 144 25.77 -8.78 -18.48
C VAL A 144 26.86 -8.38 -19.49
N LEU A 145 26.47 -8.08 -20.74
CA LEU A 145 27.39 -7.71 -21.82
C LEU A 145 27.60 -6.19 -21.97
N ALA A 146 26.86 -5.36 -21.23
CA ALA A 146 26.99 -3.90 -21.24
C ALA A 146 28.01 -3.38 -20.21
N VAL A 147 28.65 -4.28 -19.47
CA VAL A 147 29.74 -4.02 -18.52
C VAL A 147 31.07 -4.29 -19.20
#